data_AF-A0A951B2A4-F1
#
_entry.id   AF-A0A951B2A4-F1
#
_cell.length_a   1.000
_cell.length_b   1.000
_cell.length_c   1.000
_cell.angle_alpha   90.00
_cell.angle_beta   90.00
_cell.angle_gamma   90.00
#
_symmetry.space_group_name_H-M   'P 1'
#
loop_
_entity.id
_entity.type
_entity.pdbx_description
1 polymer ?
#
loop_
_entity_poly.entity_id
_entity_poly.type
_entity_poly.pdbx_seq_one_letter_code
_entity_poly.pdbx_strand_id
1 'polypeptide(L)'
;GSGPAPQPHTGGNWMNNIESMSGWQVCSACAGVGGRGPVASSYLNQHVGSPSMNGNATECHIGGGPAYSDVLWHRDMIKDPTVNNNTHYLTYDAYFYVTNANAPQAIEFDLNQFVQGRSLIWGTQCNIRAGNHIDIWDNVNSHWVSTGIYCPVLQPYTWHHWVIQAERTSSNTLRYVSVSLDGQTHYINSFWASKGTGWTGITVNFQLDGNYAQQPYSVWVNQLNMNYQ
;
A
#
# COMPACT_ATOMS: atom_id res chain seq x y z
N GLY A 1 -25.64 -6.79 18.47
CA GLY A 1 -24.56 -7.71 18.87
C GLY A 1 -23.46 -7.59 17.85
N SER A 2 -22.24 -7.24 18.28
CA SER A 2 -21.07 -7.28 17.41
C SER A 2 -20.76 -8.74 17.10
N GLY A 3 -20.69 -9.09 15.82
CA GLY A 3 -20.21 -10.41 15.40
C GLY A 3 -18.78 -10.66 15.88
N PRO A 4 -18.31 -11.91 15.89
CA PRO A 4 -16.93 -12.23 16.25
C PRO A 4 -15.96 -11.44 15.36
N ALA A 5 -14.88 -10.94 15.96
CA ALA A 5 -13.81 -10.29 15.22
C ALA A 5 -13.28 -11.26 14.15
N PRO A 6 -13.15 -10.83 12.88
CA PRO A 6 -12.54 -11.64 11.83
C PRO A 6 -11.19 -12.16 12.31
N GLN A 7 -10.93 -13.46 12.19
CA GLN A 7 -9.63 -14.00 12.59
C GLN A 7 -8.57 -13.64 11.55
N PRO A 8 -7.33 -13.31 11.96
CA PRO A 8 -6.21 -13.17 11.04
C PRO A 8 -6.04 -14.44 10.19
N HIS A 9 -5.99 -14.30 8.88
CA HIS A 9 -5.74 -15.43 7.98
C HIS A 9 -4.24 -15.77 8.01
N THR A 10 -3.88 -16.90 8.64
CA THR A 10 -2.47 -17.35 8.76
C THR A 10 -2.10 -18.49 7.79
N GLY A 11 -3.03 -18.92 6.93
CA GLY A 11 -2.79 -19.89 5.85
C GLY A 11 -2.30 -19.21 4.56
N GLY A 12 -2.19 -19.96 3.46
CA GLY A 12 -1.91 -19.40 2.13
C GLY A 12 -0.44 -19.51 1.69
N ASN A 13 -0.16 -18.89 0.53
CA ASN A 13 1.15 -18.92 -0.13
C ASN A 13 1.84 -17.57 0.03
N TRP A 14 3.09 -17.58 0.47
CA TRP A 14 3.87 -16.37 0.71
C TRP A 14 4.86 -16.08 -0.42
N MET A 15 4.86 -14.83 -0.89
CA MET A 15 5.93 -14.23 -1.69
C MET A 15 6.69 -13.25 -0.81
N ASN A 16 8.00 -13.45 -0.64
CA ASN A 16 8.78 -12.72 0.36
C ASN A 16 9.86 -11.81 -0.26
N ASN A 17 10.26 -10.78 0.47
CA ASN A 17 11.30 -9.81 0.08
C ASN A 17 11.05 -9.14 -1.28
N ILE A 18 9.78 -8.83 -1.57
CA ILE A 18 9.27 -8.29 -2.83
C ILE A 18 9.92 -6.95 -3.16
N GLU A 19 10.27 -6.15 -2.15
CA GLU A 19 10.94 -4.86 -2.31
C GLU A 19 12.25 -4.98 -3.09
N SER A 20 12.93 -6.11 -2.99
CA SER A 20 14.24 -6.37 -3.61
C SER A 20 14.14 -7.09 -4.97
N MET A 21 12.93 -7.43 -5.42
CA MET A 21 12.73 -8.09 -6.70
C MET A 21 12.87 -7.11 -7.87
N SER A 22 13.45 -7.55 -8.99
CA SER A 22 13.53 -6.76 -10.22
C SER A 22 12.18 -6.64 -10.93
N GLY A 23 11.86 -5.50 -11.53
CA GLY A 23 10.64 -5.30 -12.34
C GLY A 23 9.58 -4.44 -11.65
N TRP A 24 9.99 -3.62 -10.70
CA TRP A 24 9.19 -2.48 -10.23
C TRP A 24 9.05 -1.44 -11.34
N GLN A 25 7.87 -0.85 -11.41
CA GLN A 25 7.54 0.26 -12.29
C GLN A 25 7.29 1.48 -11.42
N VAL A 26 7.65 2.66 -11.94
CA VAL A 26 7.48 3.93 -11.23
C VAL A 26 6.60 4.87 -12.04
N CYS A 27 5.74 5.59 -11.34
CA CYS A 27 4.84 6.53 -11.95
C CYS A 27 4.48 7.67 -10.99
N SER A 28 4.79 8.90 -11.39
CA SER A 28 4.40 10.08 -10.60
C SER A 28 3.06 10.65 -11.06
N ALA A 29 2.87 10.85 -12.37
CA ALA A 29 1.61 11.38 -12.89
C ALA A 29 0.40 10.49 -12.53
N CYS A 30 0.56 9.16 -12.52
CA CYS A 30 -0.56 8.29 -12.18
C CYS A 30 -0.79 8.09 -10.67
N ALA A 31 0.10 8.59 -9.81
CA ALA A 31 -0.07 8.56 -8.36
C ALA A 31 -1.13 9.57 -7.89
N GLY A 32 -1.25 10.71 -8.58
CA GLY A 32 -2.26 11.71 -8.23
C GLY A 32 -3.66 11.43 -8.76
N VAL A 33 -4.62 12.26 -8.34
CA VAL A 33 -6.06 12.11 -8.59
C VAL A 33 -6.39 11.77 -10.05
N GLY A 34 -7.13 10.68 -10.26
CA GLY A 34 -7.55 10.23 -11.59
C GLY A 34 -6.40 9.79 -12.51
N GLY A 35 -5.22 9.54 -11.94
CA GLY A 35 -4.01 9.21 -12.68
C GLY A 35 -3.42 10.39 -13.46
N ARG A 36 -3.67 11.62 -13.00
CA ARG A 36 -3.27 12.87 -13.67
C ARG A 36 -2.64 13.88 -12.71
N GLY A 37 -1.94 13.38 -11.70
CA GLY A 37 -1.21 14.17 -10.73
C GLY A 37 -0.06 14.98 -11.33
N PRO A 38 0.45 15.97 -10.57
CA PRO A 38 1.68 16.65 -10.91
C PRO A 38 2.87 15.68 -10.83
N VAL A 39 3.94 16.01 -11.56
CA VAL A 39 5.12 15.12 -11.69
C VAL A 39 6.21 15.56 -10.72
N ALA A 40 6.57 14.67 -9.80
CA ALA A 40 7.75 14.72 -8.97
C ALA A 40 8.93 13.97 -9.61
N SER A 41 10.14 14.33 -9.18
CA SER A 41 11.32 13.50 -9.39
C SER A 41 11.37 12.37 -8.36
N SER A 42 11.90 11.23 -8.76
CA SER A 42 11.96 10.04 -7.93
C SER A 42 13.06 9.08 -8.34
N TYR A 43 13.40 8.18 -7.44
CA TYR A 43 14.19 6.99 -7.76
C TYR A 43 13.80 5.82 -6.86
N LEU A 44 14.16 4.63 -7.31
CA LEU A 44 14.10 3.39 -6.55
C LEU A 44 15.52 2.82 -6.48
N ASN A 45 16.09 2.71 -5.29
CA ASN A 45 17.43 2.17 -5.08
C ASN A 45 17.32 0.86 -4.29
N GLN A 46 17.43 -0.26 -4.99
CA GLN A 46 17.29 -1.61 -4.42
C GLN A 46 18.63 -2.13 -3.86
N HIS A 47 18.57 -3.14 -3.00
CA HIS A 47 19.74 -3.80 -2.40
C HIS A 47 20.57 -2.88 -1.48
N VAL A 48 19.89 -1.99 -0.76
CA VAL A 48 20.50 -1.11 0.24
C VAL A 48 20.82 -1.90 1.50
N GLY A 49 22.11 -1.87 1.89
CA GLY A 49 22.60 -2.60 3.07
C GLY A 49 22.34 -1.91 4.42
N SER A 50 22.09 -0.58 4.43
CA SER A 50 21.77 0.17 5.65
C SER A 50 21.02 1.47 5.33
N PRO A 51 19.94 1.81 6.07
CA PRO A 51 19.26 0.96 7.05
C PRO A 51 18.65 -0.27 6.37
N SER A 52 18.79 -1.44 7.00
CA SER A 52 18.17 -2.69 6.53
C SER A 52 18.04 -3.70 7.67
N MET A 53 16.96 -4.46 7.67
CA MET A 53 16.70 -5.57 8.60
C MET A 53 17.30 -6.89 8.12
N ASN A 54 17.49 -7.08 6.80
CA ASN A 54 18.05 -8.30 6.21
C ASN A 54 19.25 -8.04 5.28
N GLY A 55 19.80 -6.83 5.27
CA GLY A 55 20.89 -6.38 4.38
C GLY A 55 20.48 -6.10 2.93
N ASN A 56 19.17 -6.05 2.64
CA ASN A 56 18.63 -5.99 1.29
C ASN A 56 17.36 -5.09 1.19
N ALA A 57 17.37 -3.93 1.85
CA ALA A 57 16.27 -2.98 1.78
C ALA A 57 16.18 -2.28 0.41
N THR A 58 15.06 -1.61 0.17
CA THR A 58 14.86 -0.75 -1.00
C THR A 58 14.52 0.65 -0.55
N GLU A 59 15.28 1.64 -1.02
CA GLU A 59 15.01 3.06 -0.80
C GLU A 59 14.09 3.59 -1.90
N CYS A 60 12.93 4.10 -1.49
CA CYS A 60 11.99 4.83 -2.33
C CYS A 60 12.14 6.32 -2.04
N HIS A 61 12.41 7.13 -3.06
CA HIS A 61 12.63 8.56 -2.90
C HIS A 61 11.67 9.40 -3.72
N ILE A 62 11.20 10.48 -3.12
CA ILE A 62 10.43 11.53 -3.77
C ILE A 62 11.05 12.90 -3.50
N GLY A 63 11.02 13.77 -4.51
CA GLY A 63 11.43 15.16 -4.39
C GLY A 63 11.12 15.96 -5.65
N GLY A 64 11.30 17.28 -5.59
CA GLY A 64 11.04 18.15 -6.74
C GLY A 64 9.59 18.13 -7.22
N GLY A 65 9.29 18.92 -8.25
CA GLY A 65 7.93 19.09 -8.77
C GLY A 65 7.08 20.08 -7.96
N PRO A 66 5.83 20.31 -8.39
CA PRO A 66 4.85 21.12 -7.64
C PRO A 66 4.50 20.52 -6.26
N ALA A 67 3.92 21.34 -5.38
CA ALA A 67 3.34 20.88 -4.12
C ALA A 67 2.32 19.75 -4.35
N TYR A 68 2.30 18.78 -3.42
CA TYR A 68 1.42 17.60 -3.49
C TYR A 68 1.63 16.76 -4.76
N SER A 69 2.88 16.64 -5.19
CA SER A 69 3.26 15.63 -6.17
C SER A 69 3.59 14.33 -5.47
N ASP A 70 3.12 13.23 -6.05
CA ASP A 70 3.16 11.90 -5.47
C ASP A 70 3.95 10.96 -6.39
N VAL A 71 4.44 9.85 -5.84
CA VAL A 71 5.17 8.84 -6.61
C VAL A 71 4.72 7.46 -6.17
N LEU A 72 4.23 6.69 -7.13
CA LEU A 72 3.81 5.31 -6.97
C LEU A 72 4.85 4.37 -7.59
N TRP A 73 5.29 3.40 -6.80
CA TRP A 73 6.01 2.22 -7.27
C TRP A 73 5.08 1.02 -7.21
N HIS A 74 4.95 0.30 -8.32
CA HIS A 74 4.13 -0.92 -8.37
C HIS A 74 4.87 -2.10 -8.98
N ARG A 75 4.41 -3.28 -8.61
CA ARG A 75 4.92 -4.54 -9.13
C ARG A 75 3.80 -5.54 -9.35
N ASP A 76 3.79 -6.14 -10.54
CA ASP A 76 2.93 -7.28 -10.84
C ASP A 76 3.43 -8.53 -10.12
N MET A 77 2.57 -9.17 -9.33
CA MET A 77 2.91 -10.35 -8.52
C MET A 77 2.36 -11.64 -9.13
N ILE A 78 1.06 -11.67 -9.42
CA ILE A 78 0.38 -12.86 -9.98
C ILE A 78 -0.25 -12.48 -11.31
N LYS A 79 0.16 -13.16 -12.38
CA LYS A 79 -0.45 -13.05 -13.73
C LYS A 79 -1.18 -14.31 -14.17
N ASP A 80 -0.97 -15.42 -13.46
CA ASP A 80 -1.68 -16.66 -13.73
C ASP A 80 -3.18 -16.46 -13.43
N PRO A 81 -4.07 -16.59 -14.43
CA PRO A 81 -5.49 -16.33 -14.26
C PRO A 81 -6.16 -17.37 -13.35
N THR A 82 -5.68 -18.61 -13.28
CA THR A 82 -6.20 -19.64 -12.38
C THR A 82 -5.90 -19.27 -10.93
N VAL A 83 -4.65 -18.91 -10.63
CA VAL A 83 -4.27 -18.48 -9.28
C VAL A 83 -5.03 -17.22 -8.88
N ASN A 84 -5.09 -16.22 -9.75
CA ASN A 84 -5.79 -14.97 -9.49
C ASN A 84 -7.30 -15.18 -9.26
N ASN A 85 -7.97 -15.98 -10.11
CA ASN A 85 -9.40 -16.27 -9.96
C ASN A 85 -9.74 -16.97 -8.64
N ASN A 86 -8.82 -17.81 -8.14
CA ASN A 86 -9.01 -18.55 -6.89
C ASN A 86 -8.54 -17.78 -5.66
N THR A 87 -7.80 -16.69 -5.82
CA THR A 87 -7.34 -15.86 -4.70
C THR A 87 -8.48 -14.98 -4.21
N HIS A 88 -8.88 -15.17 -2.96
CA HIS A 88 -9.91 -14.40 -2.28
C HIS A 88 -9.36 -13.64 -1.08
N TYR A 89 -8.28 -14.10 -0.47
CA TYR A 89 -7.67 -13.43 0.68
C TYR A 89 -6.24 -13.00 0.34
N LEU A 90 -5.90 -11.78 0.73
CA LEU A 90 -4.60 -11.17 0.50
C LEU A 90 -4.09 -10.54 1.79
N THR A 91 -2.79 -10.69 2.04
CA THR A 91 -2.09 -9.95 3.09
C THR A 91 -0.92 -9.18 2.49
N TYR A 92 -0.80 -7.91 2.83
CA TYR A 92 0.40 -7.08 2.63
C TYR A 92 1.10 -6.98 3.97
N ASP A 93 2.39 -7.29 4.04
CA ASP A 93 3.18 -7.24 5.26
C ASP A 93 4.53 -6.60 4.92
N ALA A 94 4.86 -5.47 5.53
CA ALA A 94 6.13 -4.80 5.26
C ALA A 94 6.66 -4.05 6.47
N TYR A 95 7.98 -3.95 6.54
CA TYR A 95 8.63 -2.96 7.37
C TYR A 95 9.00 -1.74 6.54
N PHE A 96 8.89 -0.56 7.15
CA PHE A 96 9.30 0.70 6.52
C PHE A 96 10.03 1.60 7.52
N TYR A 97 10.95 2.43 7.01
CA TYR A 97 11.82 3.28 7.80
C TYR A 97 11.86 4.68 7.19
N VAL A 98 11.56 5.69 7.99
CA VAL A 98 11.47 7.09 7.56
C VAL A 98 12.57 7.90 8.24
N THR A 99 13.28 8.75 7.51
CA THR A 99 14.31 9.64 8.10
C THR A 99 13.80 11.06 8.35
N ASN A 100 12.78 11.50 7.60
CA ASN A 100 12.13 12.79 7.79
C ASN A 100 10.61 12.60 7.94
N ALA A 101 10.15 12.37 9.16
CA ALA A 101 8.73 12.16 9.47
C ALA A 101 7.84 13.40 9.21
N ASN A 102 8.43 14.57 8.98
CA ASN A 102 7.68 15.79 8.66
C ASN A 102 7.49 15.98 7.14
N ALA A 103 8.25 15.32 6.28
CA ALA A 103 8.12 15.56 4.84
C ALA A 103 6.89 14.92 4.18
N PRO A 104 6.43 13.70 4.53
CA PRO A 104 5.29 13.11 3.87
C PRO A 104 3.98 13.87 4.12
N GLN A 105 3.09 13.87 3.12
CA GLN A 105 1.66 14.08 3.35
C GLN A 105 1.02 12.79 3.85
N ALA A 106 1.31 11.70 3.15
CA ALA A 106 0.94 10.34 3.50
C ALA A 106 2.01 9.36 3.00
N ILE A 107 1.95 8.13 3.51
CA ILE A 107 2.68 6.97 2.97
C ILE A 107 1.61 5.91 2.71
N GLU A 108 1.57 5.40 1.48
CA GLU A 108 0.54 4.47 1.03
C GLU A 108 1.10 3.06 0.77
N PHE A 109 0.27 2.07 1.07
CA PHE A 109 0.54 0.64 0.96
C PHE A 109 -0.69 -0.02 0.35
N ASP A 110 -0.58 -0.52 -0.88
CA ASP A 110 -1.76 -1.05 -1.58
C ASP A 110 -1.57 -2.48 -2.05
N LEU A 111 -2.69 -3.19 -2.01
CA LEU A 111 -2.92 -4.42 -2.75
C LEU A 111 -3.97 -4.17 -3.81
N ASN A 112 -3.75 -4.68 -5.01
CA ASN A 112 -4.76 -4.63 -6.06
C ASN A 112 -4.99 -6.01 -6.65
N GLN A 113 -6.25 -6.35 -6.89
CA GLN A 113 -6.63 -7.52 -7.65
C GLN A 113 -7.51 -7.12 -8.81
N PHE A 114 -7.13 -7.60 -9.99
CA PHE A 114 -7.87 -7.40 -11.23
C PHE A 114 -8.27 -8.77 -11.76
N VAL A 115 -9.54 -9.12 -11.69
CA VAL A 115 -10.00 -10.51 -11.83
C VAL A 115 -11.37 -10.53 -12.50
N GLN A 116 -11.55 -11.37 -13.53
CA GLN A 116 -12.83 -11.54 -14.23
C GLN A 116 -13.49 -10.20 -14.65
N GLY A 117 -12.69 -9.29 -15.21
CA GLY A 117 -13.15 -7.97 -15.66
C GLY A 117 -13.41 -6.95 -14.54
N ARG A 118 -12.99 -7.23 -13.31
CA ARG A 118 -13.18 -6.37 -12.13
C ARG A 118 -11.86 -5.90 -11.55
N SER A 119 -11.81 -4.65 -11.11
CA SER A 119 -10.72 -4.03 -10.36
C SER A 119 -11.14 -3.85 -8.89
N LEU A 120 -10.31 -4.38 -8.01
CA LEU A 120 -10.40 -4.28 -6.56
C LEU A 120 -9.09 -3.66 -6.06
N ILE A 121 -9.16 -2.41 -5.61
CA ILE A 121 -8.02 -1.63 -5.11
C ILE A 121 -8.18 -1.48 -3.60
N TRP A 122 -7.37 -2.19 -2.82
CA TRP A 122 -7.26 -2.02 -1.37
C TRP A 122 -6.19 -0.98 -1.05
N GLY A 123 -6.46 0.26 -1.46
CA GLY A 123 -5.59 1.37 -1.16
C GLY A 123 -5.66 1.71 0.32
N THR A 124 -4.50 1.82 0.98
CA THR A 124 -4.45 2.17 2.41
C THR A 124 -3.29 3.12 2.65
N GLN A 125 -3.55 4.21 3.37
CA GLN A 125 -2.52 5.19 3.67
C GLN A 125 -2.48 5.54 5.15
N CYS A 126 -1.27 5.83 5.64
CA CYS A 126 -1.08 6.60 6.85
C CYS A 126 -1.00 8.08 6.49
N ASN A 127 -2.09 8.83 6.71
CA ASN A 127 -2.16 10.25 6.43
C ASN A 127 -1.70 11.05 7.65
N ILE A 128 -0.41 11.42 7.66
CA ILE A 128 0.27 12.05 8.80
C ILE A 128 0.06 13.57 8.90
N ARG A 129 -0.78 14.16 8.03
CA ARG A 129 -1.02 15.61 8.00
C ARG A 129 -2.48 16.03 7.93
N ALA A 130 -3.38 15.20 7.40
CA ALA A 130 -4.82 15.49 7.33
C ALA A 130 -5.58 14.68 8.40
N GLY A 131 -5.33 15.02 9.67
CA GLY A 131 -6.04 14.46 10.82
C GLY A 131 -5.36 13.25 11.48
N ASN A 132 -4.20 12.81 10.97
CA ASN A 132 -3.45 11.68 11.53
C ASN A 132 -4.31 10.42 11.56
N HIS A 133 -4.82 10.05 10.40
CA HIS A 133 -5.70 8.90 10.25
C HIS A 133 -5.14 7.88 9.28
N ILE A 134 -5.52 6.63 9.49
CA ILE A 134 -5.46 5.63 8.44
C ILE A 134 -6.67 5.86 7.54
N ASP A 135 -6.42 6.11 6.26
CA ASP A 135 -7.47 6.27 5.26
C ASP A 135 -7.49 5.04 4.33
N ILE A 136 -8.66 4.71 3.82
CA ILE A 136 -8.87 3.65 2.82
C ILE A 136 -9.42 4.24 1.52
N TRP A 137 -9.12 3.60 0.40
CA TRP A 137 -9.58 4.06 -0.90
C TRP A 137 -11.03 3.65 -1.17
N ASP A 138 -11.89 4.62 -1.48
CA ASP A 138 -13.18 4.38 -2.12
C ASP A 138 -12.93 4.01 -3.58
N ASN A 139 -12.95 2.69 -3.83
CA ASN A 139 -12.67 2.14 -5.15
C ASN A 139 -13.59 2.72 -6.23
N VAL A 140 -14.88 2.96 -5.92
CA VAL A 140 -15.89 3.40 -6.91
C VAL A 140 -15.72 4.87 -7.25
N ASN A 141 -15.74 5.72 -6.21
CA ASN A 141 -15.77 7.17 -6.37
C ASN A 141 -14.37 7.80 -6.44
N SER A 142 -13.32 6.99 -6.33
CA SER A 142 -11.93 7.40 -6.48
C SER A 142 -11.50 8.53 -5.52
N HIS A 143 -11.72 8.34 -4.21
CA HIS A 143 -11.22 9.26 -3.19
C HIS A 143 -10.86 8.54 -1.89
N TRP A 144 -9.99 9.16 -1.09
CA TRP A 144 -9.64 8.69 0.24
C TRP A 144 -10.78 8.90 1.24
N VAL A 145 -11.07 7.87 2.03
CA VAL A 145 -12.08 7.89 3.08
C VAL A 145 -11.42 7.55 4.40
N SER A 146 -11.55 8.45 5.37
CA SER A 146 -10.96 8.22 6.68
C SER A 146 -11.66 7.11 7.44
N THR A 147 -10.88 6.20 8.03
CA THR A 147 -11.40 5.16 8.91
C THR A 147 -11.64 5.67 10.34
N GLY A 148 -11.08 6.84 10.68
CA GLY A 148 -11.01 7.35 12.06
C GLY A 148 -9.98 6.64 12.94
N ILE A 149 -9.33 5.57 12.46
CA ILE A 149 -8.21 4.92 13.15
C ILE A 149 -7.03 5.88 13.13
N TYR A 150 -6.43 6.14 14.30
CA TYR A 150 -5.30 7.06 14.41
C TYR A 150 -4.06 6.49 13.72
N CYS A 151 -3.45 7.26 12.83
CA CYS A 151 -2.08 7.00 12.38
C CYS A 151 -1.10 7.88 13.18
N PRO A 152 -0.23 7.29 14.00
CA PRO A 152 0.73 8.04 14.80
C PRO A 152 1.72 8.79 13.94
N VAL A 153 2.27 9.87 14.50
CA VAL A 153 3.48 10.49 13.95
C VAL A 153 4.60 9.44 13.96
N LEU A 154 5.06 9.10 12.77
CA LEU A 154 6.11 8.10 12.57
C LEU A 154 7.40 8.56 13.25
N GLN A 155 8.04 7.66 13.98
CA GLN A 155 9.30 7.97 14.64
C GLN A 155 10.41 7.93 13.59
N PRO A 156 11.13 9.06 13.37
CA PRO A 156 12.21 9.04 12.42
C PRO A 156 13.31 8.09 12.90
N TYR A 157 14.04 7.54 11.94
CA TYR A 157 15.14 6.62 12.17
C TYR A 157 14.78 5.30 12.87
N THR A 158 13.51 4.88 12.76
CA THR A 158 12.98 3.65 13.35
C THR A 158 12.25 2.82 12.29
N TRP A 159 12.34 1.48 12.40
CA TRP A 159 11.52 0.57 11.59
C TRP A 159 10.11 0.49 12.17
N HIS A 160 9.13 0.72 11.33
CA HIS A 160 7.71 0.52 11.59
C HIS A 160 7.22 -0.71 10.83
N HIS A 161 6.23 -1.41 11.37
CA HIS A 161 5.66 -2.62 10.76
C HIS A 161 4.21 -2.38 10.33
N TRP A 162 3.93 -2.55 9.05
CA TRP A 162 2.61 -2.36 8.46
C TRP A 162 2.04 -3.66 7.91
N VAL A 163 0.81 -3.99 8.30
CA VAL A 163 0.10 -5.18 7.81
C VAL A 163 -1.31 -4.82 7.38
N ILE A 164 -1.71 -5.21 6.17
CA ILE A 164 -3.10 -5.10 5.67
C ILE A 164 -3.63 -6.49 5.41
N GLN A 165 -4.86 -6.76 5.85
CA GLN A 165 -5.62 -7.94 5.45
C GLN A 165 -6.82 -7.52 4.59
N ALA A 166 -6.95 -8.17 3.45
CA ALA A 166 -7.90 -7.84 2.40
C ALA A 166 -8.64 -9.10 1.94
N GLU A 167 -9.91 -8.94 1.55
CA GLU A 167 -10.69 -10.03 0.97
C GLU A 167 -11.49 -9.54 -0.24
N ARG A 168 -11.43 -10.31 -1.34
CA ARG A 168 -12.48 -10.32 -2.36
C ARG A 168 -13.53 -11.33 -1.93
N THR A 169 -14.67 -10.84 -1.49
CA THR A 169 -15.79 -11.68 -1.05
C THR A 169 -16.30 -12.60 -2.18
N SER A 170 -17.12 -13.59 -1.84
CA SER A 170 -17.75 -14.48 -2.83
C SER A 170 -18.63 -13.76 -3.85
N SER A 171 -19.15 -12.57 -3.51
CA SER A 171 -19.89 -11.67 -4.42
C SER A 171 -19.00 -10.73 -5.23
N ASN A 172 -17.67 -10.90 -5.18
CA ASN A 172 -16.66 -10.02 -5.80
C ASN A 172 -16.70 -8.56 -5.27
N THR A 173 -17.15 -8.38 -4.04
CA THR A 173 -17.06 -7.11 -3.31
C THR A 173 -15.70 -7.03 -2.60
N LEU A 174 -15.09 -5.85 -2.64
CA LEU A 174 -13.87 -5.52 -1.92
C LEU A 174 -14.17 -5.40 -0.43
N ARG A 175 -13.43 -6.11 0.42
CA ARG A 175 -13.49 -5.95 1.88
C ARG A 175 -12.11 -5.58 2.43
N TYR A 176 -12.03 -4.45 3.13
CA TYR A 176 -10.91 -4.16 4.03
C TYR A 176 -11.15 -4.89 5.35
N VAL A 177 -10.31 -5.87 5.68
CA VAL A 177 -10.49 -6.69 6.90
C VAL A 177 -9.91 -5.95 8.10
N SER A 178 -8.59 -5.70 8.07
CA SER A 178 -7.87 -5.03 9.15
C SER A 178 -6.62 -4.34 8.65
N VAL A 179 -6.14 -3.40 9.46
CA VAL A 179 -4.81 -2.79 9.36
C VAL A 179 -4.08 -3.00 10.68
N SER A 180 -2.78 -3.24 10.64
CA SER A 180 -1.92 -3.25 11.83
C SER A 180 -0.74 -2.33 11.60
N LEU A 181 -0.45 -1.48 12.57
CA LEU A 181 0.77 -0.68 12.61
C LEU A 181 1.49 -0.95 13.93
N ASP A 182 2.77 -1.32 13.86
CA ASP A 182 3.63 -1.61 15.02
C ASP A 182 3.00 -2.62 16.00
N GLY A 183 2.37 -3.66 15.44
CA GLY A 183 1.69 -4.71 16.20
C GLY A 183 0.31 -4.33 16.73
N GLN A 184 -0.17 -3.10 16.52
CA GLN A 184 -1.51 -2.67 16.92
C GLN A 184 -2.51 -2.89 15.79
N THR A 185 -3.34 -3.93 15.92
CA THR A 185 -4.35 -4.28 14.91
C THR A 185 -5.68 -3.58 15.16
N HIS A 186 -6.22 -3.00 14.09
CA HIS A 186 -7.57 -2.44 14.03
C HIS A 186 -8.38 -3.10 12.92
N TYR A 187 -9.58 -3.57 13.26
CA TYR A 187 -10.53 -4.11 12.27
C TYR A 187 -11.29 -2.98 11.59
N ILE A 188 -11.24 -2.96 10.26
CA ILE A 188 -11.95 -1.96 9.44
C ILE A 188 -13.32 -2.52 9.06
N ASN A 189 -13.35 -3.75 8.55
CA ASN A 189 -14.56 -4.45 8.09
C ASN A 189 -15.48 -3.58 7.20
N SER A 190 -14.90 -2.85 6.26
CA SER A 190 -15.61 -2.00 5.30
C SER A 190 -15.68 -2.66 3.92
N PHE A 191 -16.78 -2.44 3.21
CA PHE A 191 -17.10 -3.09 1.94
C PHE A 191 -17.28 -2.06 0.83
N TRP A 192 -16.66 -2.31 -0.32
CA TRP A 192 -16.71 -1.43 -1.48
C TRP A 192 -16.96 -2.23 -2.76
N ALA A 193 -17.68 -1.65 -3.72
CA ALA A 193 -17.90 -2.31 -4.99
C ALA A 193 -16.63 -2.32 -5.86
N SER A 194 -16.51 -3.33 -6.73
CA SER A 194 -15.47 -3.39 -7.75
C SER A 194 -15.76 -2.44 -8.92
N LYS A 195 -14.73 -2.07 -9.70
CA LYS A 195 -14.88 -1.35 -10.98
C LYS A 195 -14.60 -2.24 -12.19
N GLY A 196 -15.07 -1.85 -13.37
CA GLY A 196 -14.72 -2.54 -14.61
C GLY A 196 -13.24 -2.35 -14.96
N THR A 197 -12.60 -3.40 -15.49
CA THR A 197 -11.23 -3.34 -16.02
C THR A 197 -11.04 -4.36 -17.15
N GLY A 198 -10.08 -4.11 -18.04
CA GLY A 198 -9.63 -5.07 -19.04
C GLY A 198 -8.36 -5.84 -18.66
N TRP A 199 -7.72 -5.50 -17.53
CA TRP A 199 -6.47 -6.12 -17.09
C TRP A 199 -6.73 -7.28 -16.12
N THR A 200 -5.78 -8.22 -16.02
CA THR A 200 -5.84 -9.34 -15.08
C THR A 200 -4.50 -9.48 -14.35
N GLY A 201 -4.58 -9.61 -13.03
CA GLY A 201 -3.45 -9.90 -12.18
C GLY A 201 -3.63 -9.37 -10.76
N ILE A 202 -2.63 -9.63 -9.91
CA ILE A 202 -2.50 -9.05 -8.57
C ILE A 202 -1.23 -8.22 -8.53
N THR A 203 -1.31 -7.02 -7.96
CA THR A 203 -0.17 -6.11 -7.78
C THR A 203 -0.02 -5.72 -6.31
N VAL A 204 1.22 -5.39 -5.95
CA VAL A 204 1.53 -4.61 -4.75
C VAL A 204 1.98 -3.22 -5.18
N ASN A 205 1.61 -2.22 -4.38
CA ASN A 205 2.07 -0.86 -4.56
C ASN A 205 2.69 -0.34 -3.26
N PHE A 206 3.61 0.60 -3.42
CA PHE A 206 4.11 1.48 -2.37
C PHE A 206 4.15 2.89 -2.94
N GLN A 207 3.59 3.86 -2.22
CA GLN A 207 3.51 5.24 -2.72
C GLN A 207 3.91 6.23 -1.62
N LEU A 208 4.59 7.29 -2.08
CA LEU A 208 5.00 8.43 -1.26
C LEU A 208 4.30 9.69 -1.74
N ASP A 209 3.62 10.36 -0.81
CA ASP A 209 2.88 11.58 -1.13
C ASP A 209 3.62 12.83 -0.66
N GLY A 210 3.69 13.81 -1.56
CA GLY A 210 4.33 15.09 -1.28
C GLY A 210 3.45 15.99 -0.41
N ASN A 211 4.06 16.74 0.51
CA ASN A 211 3.33 17.76 1.26
C ASN A 211 3.25 19.10 0.52
N TYR A 212 2.63 20.10 1.16
CA TYR A 212 2.48 21.46 0.63
C TYR A 212 3.82 22.14 0.25
N ALA A 213 4.93 21.70 0.82
CA ALA A 213 6.26 22.23 0.56
C ALA A 213 7.07 21.37 -0.42
N GLN A 214 6.54 20.21 -0.84
CA GLN A 214 7.23 19.20 -1.67
C GLN A 214 8.66 18.93 -1.20
N GLN A 215 8.85 18.86 0.12
CA GLN A 215 10.15 18.60 0.71
C GLN A 215 10.62 17.20 0.28
N PRO A 216 11.84 17.04 -0.23
CA PRO A 216 12.33 15.73 -0.63
C PRO A 216 12.50 14.83 0.60
N TYR A 217 12.16 13.55 0.44
CA TYR A 217 12.38 12.54 1.46
C TYR A 217 12.50 11.14 0.88
N SER A 218 13.09 10.25 1.66
CA SER A 218 13.22 8.83 1.35
C SER A 218 12.54 8.00 2.43
N VAL A 219 12.01 6.86 2.01
CA VAL A 219 11.52 5.79 2.89
C VAL A 219 12.18 4.50 2.44
N TRP A 220 12.73 3.73 3.38
CA TRP A 220 13.27 2.41 3.10
C TRP A 220 12.19 1.38 3.40
N VAL A 221 11.90 0.52 2.45
CA VAL A 221 11.02 -0.64 2.61
C VAL A 221 11.90 -1.87 2.77
N ASN A 222 11.54 -2.79 3.66
CA ASN A 222 12.25 -4.05 3.82
C ASN A 222 11.31 -5.16 4.31
N GLN A 223 11.62 -6.41 3.93
CA GLN A 223 10.78 -7.57 4.20
C GLN A 223 9.33 -7.34 3.74
N LEU A 224 9.15 -6.75 2.54
CA LEU A 224 7.82 -6.64 1.94
C LEU A 224 7.40 -8.03 1.45
N ASN A 225 6.35 -8.56 2.04
CA ASN A 225 5.81 -9.87 1.77
C ASN A 225 4.33 -9.75 1.39
N MET A 226 3.89 -10.69 0.55
CA MET A 226 2.49 -10.84 0.18
C MET A 226 2.06 -12.27 0.42
N ASN A 227 0.95 -12.46 1.14
CA ASN A 227 0.27 -13.74 1.23
C ASN A 227 -0.96 -13.74 0.32
N TYR A 228 -1.25 -14.88 -0.31
CA TYR A 228 -2.47 -15.10 -1.08
C TYR A 228 -3.08 -16.48 -0.82
N GLN A 229 -4.41 -16.53 -0.73
CA GLN A 229 -5.21 -17.74 -0.54
C GLN A 229 -6.50 -17.71 -1.36
#